data_AF-A0A4U1J436-F1
#
_entry.id   AF-A0A4U1J436-F1
#
_cell.length_a   1.000
_cell.length_b   1.000
_cell.length_c   1.000
_cell.angle_alpha   90.00
_cell.angle_beta   90.00
_cell.angle_gamma   90.00
#
_symmetry.space_group_name_H-M   'P 1'
#
loop_
_entity.id
_entity.type
_entity.pdbx_description
1 polymer ?
#
loop_
_entity_poly.entity_id
_entity_poly.type
_entity_poly.pdbx_seq_one_letter_code
_entity_poly.pdbx_strand_id
1 'polypeptide(L)'
;MTGRFLLLGLGLGLGLVASRSASGEPVEEDGVPAGMVAHVEGGVCPPGWAPAPNVEGRLVVAVAEGKDVGVQVGGPLSDREDRTHTHDYAGEIALPSKSIAAADGSNQAGAQAQTYAIAGTTNPGVSGLPFVQVMACVKQ
;
A
#
# COMPACT_ATOMS: atom_id res chain seq x y z
N MET A 1 -29.46 -63.58 62.50
CA MET A 1 -28.79 -64.73 61.85
C MET A 1 -28.44 -64.32 60.44
N THR A 2 -27.18 -64.54 60.04
CA THR A 2 -26.65 -64.67 58.66
C THR A 2 -26.84 -63.49 57.69
N GLY A 3 -25.83 -62.93 57.03
CA GLY A 3 -24.43 -63.32 56.89
C GLY A 3 -23.81 -62.40 55.84
N ARG A 4 -22.64 -61.86 56.19
CA ARG A 4 -21.84 -60.91 55.43
C ARG A 4 -20.91 -61.73 54.53
N PHE A 5 -21.01 -61.60 53.20
CA PHE A 5 -20.04 -62.19 52.27
C PHE A 5 -19.32 -61.09 51.49
N LEU A 6 -18.05 -60.96 51.83
CA LEU A 6 -17.04 -60.14 51.15
C LEU A 6 -16.47 -61.02 50.02
N LEU A 7 -16.55 -60.58 48.77
CA LEU A 7 -15.81 -61.18 47.66
C LEU A 7 -14.95 -60.10 47.01
N LEU A 8 -13.65 -60.18 47.28
CA LEU A 8 -12.59 -59.48 46.56
C LEU A 8 -12.50 -60.09 45.15
N GLY A 9 -12.86 -59.32 44.12
CA GLY A 9 -12.55 -59.64 42.72
C GLY A 9 -11.39 -58.78 42.24
N LEU A 10 -10.20 -59.39 42.10
CA LEU A 10 -9.08 -58.81 41.35
C LEU A 10 -9.46 -58.78 39.86
N GLY A 11 -9.96 -57.64 39.37
CA GLY A 11 -10.19 -57.40 37.95
C GLY A 11 -8.93 -56.90 37.27
N LEU A 12 -8.36 -57.73 36.38
CA LEU A 12 -7.25 -57.39 35.50
C LEU A 12 -7.68 -56.26 34.55
N GLY A 13 -7.27 -55.02 34.82
CA GLY A 13 -7.57 -53.86 33.98
C GLY A 13 -6.78 -53.92 32.68
N LEU A 14 -7.41 -54.41 31.61
CA LEU A 14 -6.92 -54.20 30.24
C LEU A 14 -7.12 -52.72 29.90
N GLY A 15 -6.08 -51.90 30.12
CA GLY A 15 -6.08 -50.50 29.77
C GLY A 15 -6.15 -50.34 28.24
N LEU A 16 -7.30 -49.93 27.73
CA LEU A 16 -7.42 -49.36 26.39
C LEU A 16 -6.61 -48.06 26.37
N VAL A 17 -5.37 -48.13 25.90
CA VAL A 17 -4.60 -46.96 25.52
C VAL A 17 -5.30 -46.39 24.29
N ALA A 18 -6.17 -45.40 24.51
CA ALA A 18 -6.69 -44.61 23.41
C ALA A 18 -5.49 -43.94 22.72
N SER A 19 -5.19 -44.35 21.50
CA SER A 19 -4.30 -43.62 20.61
C SER A 19 -4.89 -42.22 20.44
N ARG A 20 -4.37 -41.25 21.21
CA ARG A 20 -4.56 -39.85 20.88
C ARG A 20 -3.80 -39.62 19.59
N SER A 21 -4.48 -39.17 18.54
CA SER A 21 -3.79 -38.58 17.40
C SER A 21 -2.85 -37.51 17.95
N ALA A 22 -1.59 -37.53 17.53
CA ALA A 22 -0.71 -36.41 17.72
C ALA A 22 -1.40 -35.20 17.05
N SER A 23 -1.88 -34.26 17.86
CA SER A 23 -2.15 -32.91 17.38
C SER A 23 -0.80 -32.39 16.91
N GLY A 24 -0.67 -32.13 15.61
CA GLY A 24 0.54 -31.54 15.04
C GLY A 24 0.97 -30.35 15.88
N GLU A 25 2.28 -30.22 16.06
CA GLU A 25 2.90 -29.09 16.75
C GLU A 25 2.27 -27.77 16.27
N PRO A 26 2.06 -26.79 17.17
CA PRO A 26 1.59 -25.48 16.76
C PRO A 26 2.53 -24.98 15.66
N VAL A 27 1.94 -24.41 14.60
CA VAL A 27 2.64 -23.73 13.51
C VAL A 27 3.90 -23.10 14.07
N GLU A 28 5.09 -23.50 13.59
CA GLU A 28 6.34 -22.87 14.02
C GLU A 28 6.10 -21.36 14.05
N GLU A 29 6.23 -20.75 15.23
CA GLU A 29 6.27 -19.31 15.30
C GLU A 29 7.49 -18.92 14.48
N ASP A 30 7.24 -18.34 13.30
CA ASP A 30 8.23 -17.82 12.36
C ASP A 30 9.12 -16.70 12.97
N GLY A 31 9.04 -16.49 14.28
CA GLY A 31 9.72 -15.44 15.04
C GLY A 31 9.17 -14.05 14.75
N VAL A 32 8.11 -13.94 13.93
CA VAL A 32 7.57 -12.67 13.50
C VAL A 32 6.49 -12.20 14.47
N PRO A 33 6.63 -11.00 15.08
CA PRO A 33 5.62 -10.48 16.00
C PRO A 33 4.32 -10.16 15.27
N ALA A 34 3.20 -10.39 15.95
CA ALA A 34 1.87 -9.98 15.49
C ALA A 34 1.84 -8.48 15.15
N GLY A 35 1.16 -8.13 14.05
CA GLY A 35 1.10 -6.78 13.53
C GLY A 35 2.28 -6.37 12.64
N MET A 36 3.32 -7.20 12.49
CA MET A 36 4.36 -6.95 11.49
C MET A 36 3.75 -6.98 10.08
N VAL A 37 4.07 -5.95 9.28
CA VAL A 37 3.70 -5.88 7.86
C VAL A 37 4.90 -6.22 7.01
N ALA A 38 4.71 -7.12 6.04
CA ALA A 38 5.74 -7.50 5.07
C ALA A 38 5.15 -7.58 3.66
N HIS A 39 5.99 -7.30 2.65
CA HIS A 39 5.64 -7.58 1.26
C HIS A 39 5.97 -9.03 0.93
N VAL A 40 5.03 -9.74 0.34
CA VAL A 40 5.17 -11.16 0.01
C VAL A 40 5.08 -11.39 -1.49
N GLU A 41 5.84 -12.36 -1.98
CA GLU A 41 5.76 -12.81 -3.37
C GLU A 41 4.51 -13.69 -3.58
N GLY A 42 4.03 -13.79 -4.82
CA GLY A 42 2.96 -14.71 -5.21
C GLY A 42 1.53 -14.21 -4.99
N GLY A 43 1.36 -12.98 -4.47
CA GLY A 43 0.05 -12.32 -4.40
C GLY A 43 -0.93 -12.89 -3.35
N VAL A 44 -0.48 -13.86 -2.54
CA VAL A 44 -1.29 -14.52 -1.50
C VAL A 44 -0.53 -14.51 -0.20
N CYS A 45 -1.21 -14.19 0.91
CA CYS A 45 -0.58 -14.20 2.22
C CYS A 45 -0.30 -15.63 2.70
N PRO A 46 0.89 -15.90 3.27
CA PRO A 46 1.22 -17.21 3.82
C PRO A 46 0.36 -17.55 5.05
N PRO A 47 0.32 -18.83 5.48
CA PRO A 47 -0.38 -19.23 6.70
C PRO A 47 0.03 -18.39 7.92
N GLY A 48 -0.93 -17.94 8.73
CA GLY A 48 -0.68 -17.06 9.88
C GLY A 48 -0.57 -15.57 9.52
N TRP A 49 -0.77 -15.21 8.26
CA TRP A 49 -0.79 -13.84 7.77
C TRP A 49 -2.13 -13.54 7.07
N ALA A 50 -2.52 -12.27 7.04
CA ALA A 50 -3.69 -11.80 6.29
C ALA A 50 -3.32 -10.57 5.45
N PRO A 51 -4.10 -10.23 4.40
CA PRO A 51 -3.88 -9.00 3.65
C PRO A 51 -3.88 -7.78 4.59
N ALA A 52 -2.98 -6.84 4.36
CA ALA A 52 -2.88 -5.62 5.15
C ALA A 52 -3.71 -4.50 4.49
N PRO A 53 -4.96 -4.25 4.91
CA PRO A 53 -5.87 -3.33 4.19
C PRO A 53 -5.40 -1.88 4.21
N ASN A 54 -4.61 -1.48 5.21
CA ASN A 54 -4.15 -0.10 5.37
C ASN A 54 -3.07 0.31 4.35
N VAL A 55 -2.52 -0.64 3.59
CA VAL A 55 -1.45 -0.40 2.59
C VAL A 55 -1.88 -0.66 1.15
N GLU A 56 -3.09 -1.21 0.94
CA GLU A 56 -3.61 -1.48 -0.40
C GLU A 56 -3.75 -0.18 -1.21
N GLY A 57 -3.10 -0.14 -2.38
CA GLY A 57 -3.10 1.03 -3.24
C GLY A 57 -2.33 2.24 -2.68
N ARG A 58 -1.49 2.05 -1.66
CA ARG A 58 -0.80 3.16 -0.97
C ARG A 58 0.71 2.97 -0.94
N LEU A 59 1.42 4.09 -0.96
CA LEU A 59 2.85 4.12 -0.69
C LEU A 59 3.07 4.15 0.82
N VAL A 60 3.85 3.20 1.34
CA VAL A 60 4.20 3.14 2.76
C VAL A 60 5.30 4.14 3.06
N VAL A 61 5.08 4.98 4.08
CA VAL A 61 6.07 5.93 4.58
C VAL A 61 6.39 5.58 6.02
N ALA A 62 7.67 5.46 6.36
CA ALA A 62 8.10 5.22 7.72
C ALA A 62 7.86 6.46 8.60
N VAL A 63 7.39 6.23 9.82
CA VAL A 63 7.13 7.28 10.82
C VAL A 63 7.99 7.04 12.05
N ALA A 64 8.38 8.13 12.72
CA ALA A 64 9.20 8.05 13.93
C ALA A 64 8.37 7.83 15.21
N GLU A 65 7.12 8.28 15.22
CA GLU A 65 6.25 8.21 16.40
C GLU A 65 5.08 7.24 16.17
N GLY A 66 4.77 6.45 17.20
CA GLY A 66 3.69 5.45 17.13
C GLY A 66 2.31 6.06 16.86
N LYS A 67 2.08 7.31 17.27
CA LYS A 67 0.81 8.03 17.03
C LYS A 67 0.52 8.26 15.55
N ASP A 68 1.55 8.27 14.70
CA ASP A 68 1.43 8.54 13.27
C ASP A 68 1.29 7.25 12.45
N VAL A 69 1.37 6.08 13.10
CA VAL A 69 1.19 4.78 12.46
C VAL A 69 -0.25 4.64 11.96
N GLY A 70 -0.40 4.29 10.68
CA GLY A 70 -1.70 4.08 10.07
C GLY A 70 -2.42 5.36 9.65
N VAL A 71 -1.81 6.54 9.84
CA VAL A 71 -2.31 7.79 9.26
C VAL A 71 -2.28 7.69 7.73
N GLN A 72 -3.42 7.98 7.10
CA GLN A 72 -3.58 7.91 5.65
C GLN A 72 -3.74 9.31 5.09
N VAL A 73 -2.98 9.60 4.02
CA VAL A 73 -3.08 10.85 3.26
C VAL A 73 -3.56 10.52 1.85
N GLY A 74 -4.59 11.24 1.38
CA GLY A 74 -5.17 11.05 0.05
C GLY A 74 -5.92 9.72 -0.13
N GLY A 75 -6.36 9.47 -1.37
CA GLY A 75 -7.05 8.25 -1.77
C GLY A 75 -6.10 7.17 -2.29
N PRO A 76 -6.39 5.87 -2.05
CA PRO A 76 -5.59 4.78 -2.58
C PRO A 76 -5.67 4.74 -4.12
N LEU A 77 -4.64 4.19 -4.74
CA LEU A 77 -4.62 3.80 -6.15
C LEU A 77 -5.37 2.49 -6.34
N SER A 78 -6.06 2.37 -7.45
CA SER A 78 -6.65 1.11 -7.91
C SER A 78 -5.55 0.16 -8.43
N ASP A 79 -5.92 -1.09 -8.70
CA ASP A 79 -5.00 -2.03 -9.37
C ASP A 79 -4.48 -1.43 -10.68
N ARG A 80 -3.15 -1.39 -10.79
CA ARG A 80 -2.39 -0.83 -11.91
C ARG A 80 -2.79 0.58 -12.35
N GLU A 81 -3.30 1.41 -11.44
CA GLU A 81 -3.69 2.78 -11.75
C GLU A 81 -2.47 3.67 -12.02
N ASP A 82 -2.37 4.23 -13.23
CA ASP A 82 -1.50 5.37 -13.53
C ASP A 82 -2.34 6.65 -13.50
N ARG A 83 -2.35 7.32 -12.35
CA ARG A 83 -3.22 8.47 -12.08
C ARG A 83 -2.79 9.68 -12.91
N THR A 84 -3.77 10.36 -13.51
CA THR A 84 -3.48 11.62 -14.21
C THR A 84 -3.16 12.74 -13.22
N HIS A 85 -2.24 13.60 -13.63
CA HIS A 85 -1.87 14.81 -12.91
C HIS A 85 -1.60 15.96 -13.89
N THR A 86 -1.49 17.16 -13.33
CA THR A 86 -1.25 18.41 -14.06
C THR A 86 -0.12 19.18 -13.40
N HIS A 87 0.58 20.00 -14.18
CA HIS A 87 1.61 20.91 -13.68
C HIS A 87 1.21 22.35 -13.97
N ASP A 88 1.40 23.23 -13.00
CA ASP A 88 1.35 24.66 -13.25
C ASP A 88 2.68 25.09 -13.87
N TYR A 89 2.60 25.95 -14.88
CA TYR A 89 3.76 26.56 -15.50
C TYR A 89 3.61 28.07 -15.54
N ALA A 90 4.74 28.75 -15.44
CA ALA A 90 4.85 30.19 -15.61
C ALA A 90 6.17 30.51 -16.29
N GLY A 91 6.20 31.59 -17.06
CA GLY A 91 7.38 32.06 -17.76
C GLY A 91 7.14 33.40 -18.42
N GLU A 92 8.15 33.85 -19.16
CA GLU A 92 8.12 35.12 -19.86
C GLU A 92 8.71 34.96 -21.25
N ILE A 93 8.11 35.64 -22.22
CA ILE A 93 8.62 35.75 -23.58
C ILE A 93 8.92 37.23 -23.84
N ALA A 94 10.21 37.56 -23.97
CA ALA A 94 10.64 38.88 -24.39
C ALA A 94 10.57 38.99 -25.91
N LEU A 95 9.68 39.85 -26.43
CA LEU A 95 9.66 40.19 -27.85
C LEU A 95 10.54 41.44 -28.07
N PRO A 96 11.70 41.30 -28.75
CA PRO A 96 12.54 42.45 -29.06
C PRO A 96 11.87 43.32 -30.12
N SER A 97 12.19 44.61 -30.12
CA SER A 97 11.77 45.52 -31.19
C SER A 97 12.30 45.07 -32.55
N LYS A 98 11.43 45.11 -33.56
CA LYS A 98 11.74 44.88 -34.97
C LYS A 98 11.12 46.00 -35.80
N SER A 99 11.94 46.74 -36.53
CA SER A 99 11.50 47.81 -37.41
C SER A 99 11.54 47.36 -38.87
N ILE A 100 10.45 47.59 -39.62
CA ILE A 100 10.47 47.54 -41.08
C ILE A 100 10.53 48.98 -41.58
N ALA A 101 11.58 49.33 -42.33
CA ALA A 101 11.71 50.66 -42.91
C ALA A 101 10.51 50.96 -43.82
N ALA A 102 9.94 52.17 -43.69
CA ALA A 102 8.80 52.69 -44.44
C ALA A 102 7.41 52.08 -44.14
N ALA A 103 7.25 51.26 -43.09
CA ALA A 103 5.97 50.71 -42.65
C ALA A 103 5.56 51.19 -41.24
N ASP A 104 5.72 52.48 -40.95
CA ASP A 104 5.29 53.07 -39.68
C ASP A 104 3.81 53.45 -39.74
N GLY A 105 2.97 52.64 -39.09
CA GLY A 105 1.52 52.82 -39.01
C GLY A 105 1.05 53.00 -37.57
N SER A 106 -0.15 53.52 -37.37
CA SER A 106 -0.71 53.77 -36.03
C SER A 106 -1.08 52.51 -35.23
N ASN A 107 -1.10 51.34 -35.87
CA ASN A 107 -1.40 50.07 -35.20
C ASN A 107 -0.16 49.53 -34.49
N GLN A 108 -0.14 49.65 -33.17
CA GLN A 108 0.92 49.13 -32.30
C GLN A 108 0.55 47.79 -31.64
N ALA A 109 -0.58 47.18 -32.01
CA ALA A 109 -1.13 46.00 -31.32
C ALA A 109 -0.63 44.65 -31.88
N GLY A 110 -0.02 44.64 -33.07
CA GLY A 110 0.56 43.42 -33.66
C GLY A 110 1.98 43.18 -33.18
N ALA A 111 2.18 42.29 -32.20
CA ALA A 111 3.50 41.90 -31.68
C ALA A 111 4.35 43.06 -31.12
N GLN A 112 3.76 43.90 -30.27
CA GLN A 112 4.46 44.99 -29.58
C GLN A 112 5.72 44.48 -28.85
N ALA A 113 6.81 45.23 -28.96
CA ALA A 113 8.04 44.95 -28.24
C ALA A 113 7.85 45.13 -26.73
N GLN A 114 7.79 44.02 -26.00
CA GLN A 114 7.67 43.97 -24.54
C GLN A 114 7.93 42.53 -24.04
N THR A 115 7.94 42.37 -22.73
CA THR A 115 7.91 41.05 -22.10
C THR A 115 6.47 40.64 -21.86
N TYR A 116 6.09 39.47 -22.38
CA TYR A 116 4.78 38.87 -22.16
C TYR A 116 4.91 37.78 -21.11
N ALA A 117 4.18 37.91 -20.01
CA ALA A 117 4.01 36.83 -19.06
C ALA A 117 3.14 35.73 -19.67
N ILE A 118 3.55 34.48 -19.47
CA ILE A 118 2.77 33.30 -19.79
C ILE A 118 2.60 32.48 -18.53
N ALA A 119 1.38 32.02 -18.28
CA ALA A 119 1.09 31.11 -17.19
C ALA A 119 -0.11 30.24 -17.56
N GLY A 120 -0.17 29.05 -16.95
CA GLY A 120 -1.29 28.15 -17.11
C GLY A 120 -1.03 26.82 -16.44
N THR A 121 -1.89 25.87 -16.74
CA THR A 121 -1.80 24.49 -16.25
C THR A 121 -1.74 23.56 -17.45
N THR A 122 -0.91 22.52 -17.39
CA THR A 122 -0.86 21.51 -18.44
C THR A 122 -2.19 20.76 -18.55
N ASN A 123 -2.46 20.16 -19.71
CA ASN A 123 -3.53 19.18 -19.78
C ASN A 123 -3.24 17.99 -18.84
N PRO A 124 -4.26 17.32 -18.29
CA PRO A 124 -4.08 16.12 -17.48
C PRO A 124 -3.32 15.04 -18.25
N GLY A 125 -2.30 14.47 -17.62
CA GLY A 125 -1.48 13.42 -18.20
C GLY A 125 -1.09 12.38 -17.15
N VAL A 126 -0.92 11.13 -17.60
CA VAL A 126 -0.40 10.06 -16.74
C VAL A 126 1.11 10.23 -16.53
N SER A 127 1.66 9.60 -15.49
CA SER A 127 3.10 9.68 -15.23
C SER A 127 3.92 8.87 -16.22
N GLY A 128 3.38 7.75 -16.71
CA GLY A 128 4.12 6.79 -17.52
C GLY A 128 5.31 6.16 -16.80
N LEU A 129 5.43 6.35 -15.48
CA LEU A 129 6.52 5.80 -14.69
C LEU A 129 6.29 4.30 -14.49
N PRO A 130 7.32 3.45 -14.67
CA PRO A 130 7.21 2.04 -14.32
C PRO A 130 6.92 1.86 -12.84
N PHE A 131 6.00 0.97 -12.50
CA PHE A 131 5.70 0.61 -11.11
C PHE A 131 5.53 -0.90 -10.95
N VAL A 132 5.73 -1.38 -9.72
CA VAL A 132 5.43 -2.75 -9.30
C VAL A 132 4.44 -2.68 -8.16
N GLN A 133 3.39 -3.50 -8.23
CA GLN A 133 2.47 -3.73 -7.13
C GLN A 133 2.82 -5.06 -6.49
N VAL A 134 3.03 -5.03 -5.18
CA VAL A 134 3.38 -6.19 -4.36
C VAL A 134 2.33 -6.35 -3.28
N MET A 135 1.94 -7.59 -3.00
CA MET A 135 1.01 -7.90 -1.92
C MET A 135 1.67 -7.58 -0.59
N ALA A 136 0.95 -6.87 0.27
CA ALA A 136 1.36 -6.63 1.65
C ALA A 136 0.48 -7.45 2.59
N CYS A 137 1.12 -8.18 3.49
CA CYS A 137 0.46 -9.02 4.48
C CYS A 137 0.86 -8.58 5.88
N VAL A 138 -0.06 -8.78 6.82
CA VAL A 138 0.14 -8.52 8.24
C VAL A 138 0.08 -9.82 9.04
N LYS A 139 1.07 -10.05 9.89
CA LYS A 139 1.13 -11.17 10.80
C LYS A 139 -0.03 -11.09 11.80
N GLN A 140 -0.78 -12.17 11.93
CA GLN A 140 -1.90 -12.28 12.87
C GLN A 140 -1.42 -12.58 14.29
#